data_AF-A0A355TAB0-F1
#
_entry.id   AF-A0A355TAB0-F1
#
_cell.length_a   1.000
_cell.length_b   1.000
_cell.length_c   1.000
_cell.angle_alpha   90.00
_cell.angle_beta   90.00
_cell.angle_gamma   90.00
#
_symmetry.space_group_name_H-M   'P 1'
#
loop_
_entity.id
_entity.type
_entity.pdbx_description
1 polymer ?
#
loop_
_entity_poly.entity_id
_entity_poly.type
_entity_poly.pdbx_seq_one_letter_code
_entity_poly.pdbx_strand_id
1 'polypeptide(L)'
;NSTLRSVLGKINLAALLSTERVEVMTRITNLLNTEVKDFGIEIVDVRIRRADLPEKTGDAVFARMRSQREQEASQIRAQGQQEALQTRVEADKEATVIVAEAKGKAEKLKGNGDRKALDIMSDATRKDPQFFAFWRSLLAYREGLKPDNTTYFLNPNGEFLKYFDKPPSK
;
A
#
# COMPACT_ATOMS: atom_id res chain seq x y z
N ASN A 1 -25.43 -39.42 46.18
CA ASN A 1 -24.27 -38.50 46.06
C ASN A 1 -23.32 -38.79 44.87
N SER A 2 -23.48 -39.90 44.11
CA SER A 2 -22.62 -40.20 42.94
C SER A 2 -23.13 -39.58 41.63
N THR A 3 -24.45 -39.53 41.43
CA THR A 3 -25.09 -39.08 40.18
C THR A 3 -24.90 -37.59 39.89
N LEU A 4 -25.05 -36.72 40.90
CA LEU A 4 -24.79 -35.28 40.76
C LEU A 4 -23.34 -34.99 40.32
N ARG A 5 -22.36 -35.68 40.92
CA ARG A 5 -20.93 -35.49 40.61
C ARG A 5 -20.57 -36.01 39.21
N SER A 6 -21.19 -37.11 38.78
CA SER A 6 -21.02 -37.69 37.43
C SER A 6 -21.57 -36.76 36.33
N VAL A 7 -22.74 -36.15 36.54
CA VAL A 7 -23.34 -35.23 35.57
C VAL A 7 -22.54 -33.94 35.47
N LEU A 8 -22.11 -33.38 36.61
CA LEU A 8 -21.27 -32.17 36.63
C LEU A 8 -19.89 -32.37 35.99
N GLY A 9 -19.30 -33.56 36.09
CA GLY A 9 -18.00 -33.86 35.47
C GLY A 9 -18.05 -33.98 33.94
N LYS A 10 -19.24 -34.14 33.34
CA LYS A 10 -19.43 -34.24 31.88
C LYS A 10 -19.71 -32.90 31.20
N ILE A 11 -19.91 -31.84 31.98
CA ILE A 11 -20.28 -30.52 31.47
C ILE A 11 -19.03 -29.65 31.41
N ASN A 12 -18.83 -28.98 30.28
CA ASN A 12 -17.72 -28.05 30.11
C ASN A 12 -17.91 -26.83 31.04
N LEU A 13 -16.86 -26.48 31.80
CA LEU A 13 -16.85 -25.35 32.71
C LEU A 13 -17.20 -24.03 32.00
N ALA A 14 -16.84 -23.89 30.72
CA ALA A 14 -17.21 -22.73 29.91
C ALA A 14 -18.73 -22.56 29.71
N ALA A 15 -19.48 -23.67 29.61
CA ALA A 15 -20.93 -23.66 29.47
C ALA A 15 -21.66 -23.28 30.78
N LEU A 16 -21.04 -23.55 31.93
CA LEU A 16 -21.56 -23.16 33.24
C LEU A 16 -21.39 -21.65 33.52
N LEU A 17 -20.47 -20.99 32.83
CA LEU A 17 -20.16 -19.56 32.93
C LEU A 17 -20.79 -18.72 31.81
N SER A 18 -21.50 -19.35 30.86
CA SER A 18 -22.15 -18.69 29.73
C SER A 18 -23.68 -18.67 29.87
N THR A 19 -24.38 -18.20 28.83
CA THR A 19 -25.85 -18.22 28.71
C THR A 19 -26.45 -19.64 28.72
N GLU A 20 -25.64 -20.67 28.48
CA GLU A 20 -26.06 -22.10 28.47
C GLU A 20 -26.36 -22.64 29.88
N ARG A 21 -26.05 -21.88 30.94
CA ARG A 21 -26.27 -22.28 32.33
C ARG A 21 -27.70 -22.70 32.63
N VAL A 22 -28.70 -22.04 32.05
CA VAL A 22 -30.11 -22.34 32.32
C VAL A 22 -30.46 -23.74 31.86
N GLU A 23 -30.12 -24.06 30.62
CA GLU A 23 -30.43 -25.35 29.99
C GLU A 23 -29.76 -26.53 30.71
N VAL A 24 -28.53 -26.33 31.17
CA VAL A 24 -27.79 -27.30 31.98
C VAL A 24 -28.51 -27.59 33.30
N MET A 25 -29.01 -26.55 33.98
CA MET A 25 -29.68 -26.69 35.28
C MET A 25 -31.04 -27.38 35.15
N THR A 26 -31.79 -27.11 34.07
CA THR A 26 -33.04 -27.84 33.77
C THR A 26 -32.79 -29.32 33.53
N ARG A 27 -31.71 -29.64 32.79
CA ARG A 27 -31.34 -31.03 32.51
C ARG A 27 -30.96 -31.81 33.77
N ILE A 28 -30.22 -31.18 34.69
CA ILE A 28 -29.87 -31.76 35.99
C ILE A 28 -31.12 -32.03 36.83
N THR A 29 -32.04 -31.06 36.88
CA THR A 29 -33.29 -31.18 37.65
C THR A 29 -34.14 -32.35 37.16
N ASN A 30 -34.28 -32.51 35.84
CA ASN A 30 -35.04 -33.62 35.25
C ASN A 30 -34.44 -35.00 35.54
N LEU A 31 -33.11 -35.10 35.47
CA LEU A 31 -32.38 -36.34 35.79
C LEU A 31 -32.58 -36.75 37.24
N LEU A 32 -32.46 -35.80 38.18
CA LEU A 32 -32.67 -36.07 39.60
C LEU A 32 -34.12 -36.44 39.90
N ASN A 33 -35.10 -35.76 39.29
CA ASN A 33 -36.52 -36.09 39.42
C ASN A 33 -36.87 -37.49 38.92
N THR A 34 -36.13 -38.02 37.96
CA THR A 34 -36.32 -39.41 37.50
C THR A 34 -35.84 -40.40 38.55
N GLU A 35 -34.76 -40.08 39.26
CA GLU A 35 -34.13 -40.97 40.25
C GLU A 35 -34.85 -40.92 41.61
N VAL A 36 -35.45 -39.78 41.98
CA VAL A 36 -36.20 -39.65 43.26
C VAL A 36 -37.68 -40.02 43.15
N LYS A 37 -38.17 -40.31 41.94
CA LYS A 37 -39.56 -40.69 41.67
C LYS A 37 -39.98 -41.95 42.43
N ASP A 38 -39.07 -42.91 42.55
CA ASP A 38 -39.28 -44.16 43.28
C ASP A 38 -39.40 -43.97 44.80
N PHE A 39 -38.96 -42.81 45.30
CA PHE A 39 -39.04 -42.42 46.72
C PHE A 39 -40.22 -41.49 47.01
N GLY A 40 -41.05 -41.14 46.02
CA GLY A 40 -42.20 -40.24 46.19
C GLY A 40 -41.83 -38.79 46.47
N ILE A 41 -40.61 -38.37 46.10
CA ILE A 41 -40.09 -37.02 46.33
C ILE A 41 -40.06 -36.26 44.99
N GLU A 42 -40.49 -35.00 45.00
CA GLU A 42 -40.44 -34.09 43.84
C GLU A 42 -39.47 -32.93 44.11
N ILE A 43 -38.52 -32.72 43.20
CA ILE A 43 -37.54 -31.63 43.24
C ILE A 43 -38.05 -30.50 42.37
N VAL A 44 -38.38 -29.37 43.01
CA VAL A 44 -38.96 -28.18 42.35
C VAL A 44 -37.90 -27.29 41.71
N ASP A 45 -36.73 -27.13 42.36
CA ASP A 45 -35.65 -26.27 41.85
C ASP A 45 -34.28 -26.73 42.37
N VAL A 46 -33.27 -26.70 41.51
CA VAL A 46 -31.87 -26.99 41.85
C VAL A 46 -31.04 -25.75 41.55
N ARG A 47 -30.46 -25.14 42.59
CA ARG A 47 -29.57 -23.98 42.46
C ARG A 47 -28.17 -24.30 42.96
N ILE A 48 -27.17 -23.92 42.18
CA ILE A 48 -25.77 -23.93 42.61
C ILE A 48 -25.59 -22.76 43.57
N ARG A 49 -25.42 -23.06 44.87
CA ARG A 49 -25.27 -22.06 45.93
C ARG A 49 -23.90 -21.39 45.93
N ARG A 50 -22.84 -22.16 45.62
CA ARG A 50 -21.47 -21.66 45.47
C ARG A 50 -20.68 -22.68 44.64
N ALA A 51 -20.22 -22.26 43.46
CA ALA A 51 -19.20 -22.98 42.72
C ALA A 51 -17.87 -22.30 43.03
N ASP A 52 -17.25 -22.70 44.14
CA ASP A 52 -15.88 -22.26 44.42
C ASP A 52 -14.97 -22.94 43.39
N LEU A 53 -14.68 -22.24 42.29
CA LEU A 53 -13.53 -22.60 41.47
C LEU A 53 -12.31 -22.44 42.38
N PRO A 54 -11.45 -23.47 42.55
CA PRO A 54 -10.18 -23.28 43.22
C PRO A 54 -9.42 -22.16 42.51
N GLU A 55 -9.03 -21.10 43.22
CA GLU A 55 -8.34 -19.93 42.64
C GLU A 55 -7.15 -20.34 41.75
N LYS A 56 -6.47 -21.44 42.11
CA LYS A 56 -5.35 -22.03 41.36
C LYS A 56 -5.65 -22.41 39.91
N THR A 57 -6.90 -22.69 39.54
CA THR A 57 -7.25 -23.10 38.16
C THR A 57 -7.70 -21.91 37.31
N GLY A 58 -8.19 -20.83 37.93
CA GLY A 58 -8.63 -19.61 37.23
C GLY A 58 -7.47 -18.92 36.53
N ASP A 59 -6.36 -18.72 37.25
CA ASP A 59 -5.18 -18.01 36.73
C ASP A 59 -4.60 -18.67 35.47
N ALA A 60 -4.54 -20.00 35.43
CA ALA A 60 -4.04 -20.74 34.27
C ALA A 60 -4.93 -20.56 33.03
N VAL A 61 -6.26 -20.52 33.22
CA VAL A 61 -7.22 -20.29 32.13
C VAL A 61 -7.15 -18.85 31.64
N PHE A 62 -7.07 -17.87 32.55
CA PHE A 62 -6.90 -16.46 32.19
C PHE A 62 -5.57 -16.19 31.48
N ALA A 63 -4.47 -16.79 31.94
CA ALA A 63 -3.17 -16.71 31.27
C ALA A 63 -3.23 -17.29 29.85
N ARG A 64 -3.90 -18.43 29.67
CA ARG A 64 -4.09 -19.05 28.34
C ARG A 64 -4.93 -18.17 27.41
N MET A 65 -6.03 -17.61 27.91
CA MET A 65 -6.87 -16.68 27.12
C MET A 65 -6.11 -15.43 26.72
N ARG A 66 -5.30 -14.86 27.62
CA ARG A 66 -4.43 -13.72 27.30
C ARG A 66 -3.43 -14.06 26.20
N SER A 67 -2.73 -15.19 26.34
CA SER A 67 -1.76 -15.64 25.34
C SER A 67 -2.42 -15.89 23.97
N GLN A 68 -3.63 -16.45 23.93
CA GLN A 68 -4.37 -16.65 22.68
C GLN A 68 -4.74 -15.31 22.03
N ARG A 69 -5.25 -14.35 22.80
CA ARG A 69 -5.56 -13.01 22.27
C ARG A 69 -4.31 -12.27 21.80
N GLU A 70 -3.20 -12.40 22.52
CA GLU A 70 -1.92 -11.79 22.13
C GLU A 70 -1.40 -12.40 20.81
N GLN A 71 -1.50 -13.73 20.65
CA GLN A 71 -1.17 -14.42 19.39
C GLN A 71 -2.08 -13.98 18.25
N GLU A 72 -3.40 -13.95 18.46
CA GLU A 72 -4.38 -13.52 17.47
C GLU A 72 -4.12 -12.07 17.03
N ALA A 73 -3.92 -11.16 17.99
CA ALA A 73 -3.59 -9.77 17.70
C ALA A 73 -2.25 -9.63 16.97
N SER A 74 -1.26 -10.46 17.30
CA SER A 74 0.03 -10.50 16.60
C SER A 74 -0.13 -10.98 15.15
N GLN A 75 -0.95 -12.01 14.93
CA GLN A 75 -1.23 -12.55 13.60
C GLN A 75 -1.95 -11.52 12.73
N ILE A 76 -2.98 -10.86 13.26
CA ILE A 76 -3.72 -9.80 12.56
C ILE A 76 -2.78 -8.64 12.20
N ARG A 77 -1.91 -8.22 13.14
CA ARG A 77 -0.92 -7.17 12.87
C ARG A 77 0.09 -7.58 11.79
N ALA A 78 0.60 -8.81 11.83
CA ALA A 78 1.54 -9.32 10.84
C ALA A 78 0.90 -9.39 9.45
N GLN A 79 -0.35 -9.88 9.36
CA GLN A 79 -1.09 -9.95 8.11
C GLN A 79 -1.36 -8.54 7.55
N GLY A 80 -1.80 -7.60 8.38
CA GLY A 80 -1.99 -6.21 7.95
C GLY A 80 -0.71 -5.54 7.47
N GLN A 81 0.43 -5.84 8.10
CA GLN A 81 1.75 -5.37 7.64
C GLN A 81 2.15 -5.99 6.30
N GLN A 82 1.92 -7.29 6.12
CA GLN A 82 2.22 -7.99 4.87
C GLN A 82 1.39 -7.43 3.71
N GLU A 83 0.08 -7.28 3.90
CA GLU A 83 -0.82 -6.72 2.89
C GLU A 83 -0.43 -5.28 2.56
N ALA A 84 -0.16 -4.44 3.57
CA ALA A 84 0.29 -3.07 3.34
C ALA A 84 1.62 -3.00 2.59
N LEU A 85 2.58 -3.88 2.91
CA LEU A 85 3.85 -3.96 2.20
C LEU A 85 3.65 -4.38 0.74
N GLN A 86 2.80 -5.39 0.50
CA GLN A 86 2.49 -5.86 -0.85
C GLN A 86 1.86 -4.74 -1.69
N THR A 87 0.87 -4.03 -1.15
CA THR A 87 0.24 -2.90 -1.86
C THR A 87 1.25 -1.80 -2.16
N ARG A 88 2.14 -1.46 -1.23
CA ARG A 88 3.18 -0.45 -1.47
C ARG A 88 4.15 -0.87 -2.56
N VAL A 89 4.62 -2.11 -2.53
CA VAL A 89 5.57 -2.62 -3.53
C VAL A 89 4.93 -2.63 -4.92
N GLU A 90 3.67 -3.05 -5.06
CA GLU A 90 3.00 -3.02 -6.36
C GLU A 90 2.78 -1.57 -6.83
N ALA A 91 2.37 -0.67 -5.94
CA ALA A 91 2.21 0.75 -6.28
C ALA A 91 3.53 1.41 -6.72
N ASP A 92 4.64 1.13 -6.02
CA ASP A 92 5.97 1.66 -6.37
C ASP A 92 6.44 1.12 -7.73
N LYS A 93 6.18 -0.16 -8.00
CA LYS A 93 6.49 -0.80 -9.28
C LYS A 93 5.66 -0.18 -10.41
N GLU A 94 4.35 -0.03 -10.23
CA GLU A 94 3.47 0.61 -11.21
C GLU A 94 3.89 2.06 -11.48
N ALA A 95 4.17 2.83 -10.44
CA ALA A 95 4.66 4.20 -10.57
C ALA A 95 5.97 4.26 -11.36
N THR A 96 6.91 3.35 -11.08
CA THR A 96 8.17 3.26 -11.80
C THR A 96 7.97 2.94 -13.28
N VAL A 97 7.09 1.99 -13.60
CA VAL A 97 6.74 1.64 -14.99
C VAL A 97 6.11 2.82 -15.70
N ILE A 98 5.13 3.49 -15.10
CA ILE A 98 4.47 4.66 -15.69
C ILE A 98 5.47 5.77 -16.00
N VAL A 99 6.36 6.08 -15.05
CA VAL A 99 7.40 7.11 -15.25
C VAL A 99 8.37 6.70 -16.34
N ALA A 100 8.79 5.44 -16.39
CA ALA A 100 9.69 4.93 -17.43
C ALA A 100 9.04 5.00 -18.82
N GLU A 101 7.77 4.58 -18.94
CA GLU A 101 7.02 4.66 -20.19
C GLU A 101 6.80 6.11 -20.62
N ALA A 102 6.44 7.00 -19.69
CA ALA A 102 6.25 8.41 -19.97
C ALA A 102 7.54 9.06 -20.49
N LYS A 103 8.68 8.79 -19.83
CA LYS A 103 10.00 9.25 -20.29
C LYS A 103 10.34 8.69 -21.67
N GLY A 104 10.16 7.39 -21.88
CA GLY A 104 10.42 6.77 -23.19
C GLY A 104 9.55 7.34 -24.31
N LYS A 105 8.27 7.62 -24.04
CA LYS A 105 7.37 8.31 -24.99
C LYS A 105 7.82 9.74 -25.27
N ALA A 106 8.21 10.48 -24.23
CA ALA A 106 8.70 11.85 -24.37
C ALA A 106 9.99 11.93 -25.20
N GLU A 107 10.96 11.04 -24.95
CA GLU A 107 12.21 10.97 -25.72
C GLU A 107 11.96 10.59 -27.18
N LYS A 108 11.08 9.62 -27.44
CA LYS A 108 10.67 9.28 -28.82
C LYS A 108 10.02 10.47 -29.52
N LEU A 109 9.12 11.18 -28.84
CA LEU A 109 8.44 12.35 -29.41
C LEU A 109 9.44 13.46 -29.71
N LYS A 110 10.37 13.73 -28.79
CA LYS A 110 11.44 14.71 -28.96
C LYS A 110 12.33 14.33 -30.14
N GLY A 111 12.80 13.09 -30.22
CA GLY A 111 13.62 12.62 -31.34
C GLY A 111 12.91 12.68 -32.68
N ASN A 112 11.59 12.44 -32.72
CA ASN A 112 10.78 12.64 -33.92
C ASN A 112 10.64 14.12 -34.30
N GLY A 113 10.52 15.00 -33.32
CA GLY A 113 10.51 16.46 -33.51
C GLY A 113 11.85 16.96 -34.06
N ASP A 114 12.96 16.54 -33.45
CA ASP A 114 14.32 16.89 -33.85
C ASP A 114 14.61 16.41 -35.28
N ARG A 115 14.18 15.18 -35.64
CA ARG A 115 14.28 14.68 -37.01
C ARG A 115 13.53 15.56 -37.99
N LYS A 116 12.25 15.85 -37.73
CA LYS A 116 11.43 16.71 -38.61
C LYS A 116 12.03 18.11 -38.75
N ALA A 117 12.57 18.68 -37.67
CA ALA A 117 13.23 19.97 -37.71
C ALA A 117 14.48 19.94 -38.60
N LEU A 118 15.31 18.90 -38.48
CA LEU A 118 16.49 18.69 -39.33
C LEU A 118 16.11 18.45 -40.79
N ASP A 119 15.04 17.70 -41.07
CA ASP A 119 14.55 17.46 -42.43
C ASP A 119 14.12 18.79 -43.08
N ILE A 120 13.29 19.58 -42.40
CA ILE A 120 12.84 20.89 -42.87
C ILE A 120 14.05 21.83 -43.09
N MET A 121 15.00 21.83 -42.17
CA MET A 121 16.19 22.67 -42.25
C MET A 121 17.11 22.24 -43.40
N SER A 122 17.24 20.94 -43.66
CA SER A 122 17.99 20.38 -44.79
C SER A 122 17.34 20.74 -46.12
N ASP A 123 16.01 20.61 -46.21
CA ASP A 123 15.24 20.98 -47.41
C ASP A 123 15.30 22.49 -47.68
N ALA A 124 15.24 23.32 -46.63
CA ALA A 124 15.42 24.77 -46.76
C ALA A 124 16.84 25.13 -47.22
N THR A 125 17.86 24.46 -46.67
CA THR A 125 19.27 24.69 -47.05
C THR A 125 19.54 24.28 -48.49
N ARG A 126 18.93 23.18 -48.97
CA ARG A 126 19.06 22.72 -50.36
C ARG A 126 18.53 23.74 -51.38
N LYS A 127 17.51 24.53 -51.02
CA LYS A 127 16.94 25.54 -51.93
C LYS A 127 17.92 26.68 -52.21
N ASP A 128 18.62 27.17 -51.19
CA ASP A 128 19.67 28.18 -51.31
C ASP A 128 20.68 28.08 -50.14
N PRO A 129 21.83 27.41 -50.36
CA PRO A 129 22.85 27.27 -49.33
C PRO A 129 23.50 28.59 -48.90
N GLN A 130 23.64 29.55 -49.82
CA GLN A 130 24.29 30.84 -49.53
C GLN A 130 23.39 31.73 -48.68
N PHE A 131 22.10 31.81 -49.03
CA PHE A 131 21.12 32.54 -48.24
C PHE A 131 20.94 31.95 -46.84
N PHE A 132 20.92 30.61 -46.72
CA PHE A 132 20.81 29.95 -45.42
C PHE A 132 22.02 30.24 -44.51
N ALA A 133 23.24 30.15 -45.03
CA ALA A 133 24.46 30.47 -44.28
C ALA A 133 24.45 31.93 -43.78
N PHE A 134 24.00 32.85 -44.64
CA PHE A 134 23.82 34.25 -44.29
C PHE A 134 22.76 34.44 -43.20
N TRP A 135 21.55 33.92 -43.37
CA TRP A 135 20.46 34.03 -42.39
C TRP A 135 20.85 33.42 -41.03
N ARG A 136 21.55 32.28 -41.03
CA ARG A 136 22.02 31.62 -39.81
C ARG A 136 23.05 32.47 -39.06
N SER A 137 23.94 33.15 -39.78
CA SER A 137 24.90 34.09 -39.18
C SER A 137 24.19 35.29 -38.53
N LEU A 138 23.16 35.85 -39.18
CA LEU A 138 22.35 36.94 -38.60
C LEU A 138 21.59 36.51 -37.35
N LEU A 139 21.07 35.28 -37.33
CA LEU A 139 20.42 34.72 -36.13
C LEU A 139 21.43 34.56 -34.99
N ALA A 140 22.64 34.09 -35.29
CA ALA A 140 23.72 33.96 -34.31
C ALA A 140 24.17 35.33 -33.76
N TYR A 141 24.19 36.37 -34.59
CA TYR A 141 24.46 37.74 -34.13
C TYR A 141 23.38 38.21 -33.18
N ARG A 142 22.10 37.96 -33.50
CA ARG A 142 20.97 38.36 -32.66
C ARG A 142 20.94 37.65 -31.31
N GLU A 143 21.24 36.36 -31.28
CA GLU A 143 21.28 35.58 -30.04
C GLU A 143 22.55 35.81 -29.23
N GLY A 144 23.67 36.03 -29.90
CA GLY A 144 24.99 36.20 -29.29
C GLY A 144 25.27 37.61 -28.79
N LEU A 145 24.73 38.64 -29.44
CA LEU A 145 24.91 40.07 -29.11
C LEU A 145 23.68 40.63 -28.40
N LYS A 146 23.31 40.02 -27.27
CA LYS A 146 22.21 40.53 -26.43
C LYS A 146 22.64 41.82 -25.72
N PRO A 147 21.73 42.78 -25.49
CA PRO A 147 22.04 44.10 -24.94
C PRO A 147 22.49 44.11 -23.46
N ASP A 148 22.68 42.94 -22.83
CA ASP A 148 23.17 42.84 -21.45
C ASP A 148 24.68 43.13 -21.41
N ASN A 149 25.04 44.41 -21.31
CA ASN A 149 26.29 45.04 -20.84
C ASN A 149 27.64 44.26 -20.97
N THR A 150 27.75 43.38 -21.96
CA THR A 150 28.89 42.48 -22.15
C THR A 150 29.78 43.11 -23.20
N THR A 151 30.99 43.51 -22.80
CA THR A 151 31.99 44.02 -23.75
C THR A 151 32.55 42.83 -24.52
N TYR A 152 32.15 42.69 -25.79
CA TYR A 152 32.61 41.61 -26.66
C TYR A 152 33.93 41.97 -27.33
N PHE A 153 34.98 41.18 -27.11
CA PHE A 153 36.23 41.24 -27.87
C PHE A 153 36.12 40.32 -29.08
N LEU A 154 35.71 40.88 -30.22
CA LEU A 154 35.55 40.16 -31.48
C LEU A 154 36.58 40.63 -32.49
N ASN A 155 37.18 39.70 -33.23
CA ASN A 155 38.00 40.02 -34.38
C ASN A 155 37.09 40.39 -35.57
N PRO A 156 37.18 41.61 -36.13
CA PRO A 156 36.36 42.03 -37.27
C PRO A 156 36.49 41.15 -38.51
N ASN A 157 37.64 40.49 -38.67
CA ASN A 157 37.93 39.60 -39.81
C ASN A 157 37.72 38.10 -39.48
N GLY A 158 37.15 37.79 -38.30
CA GLY A 158 36.91 36.41 -37.87
C GLY A 158 35.72 35.75 -38.59
N GLU A 159 35.70 34.41 -38.62
CA GLU A 159 34.59 33.63 -39.24
C GLU A 159 33.21 33.99 -38.69
N PHE A 160 33.14 34.42 -37.43
CA PHE A 160 31.90 34.87 -36.83
C PHE A 160 31.32 36.06 -37.59
N LEU A 161 32.08 37.12 -37.86
CA LEU A 161 31.60 38.37 -38.49
C LEU A 161 31.69 38.36 -40.04
N LYS A 162 31.91 37.20 -40.66
CA LYS A 162 32.13 37.04 -42.11
C LYS A 162 31.10 37.75 -43.00
N TYR A 163 29.84 37.75 -42.58
CA TYR A 163 28.72 38.35 -43.33
C TYR A 163 28.31 39.74 -42.84
N PHE A 164 28.99 40.28 -41.82
CA PHE A 164 28.73 41.62 -41.30
C PHE A 164 29.29 42.71 -42.24
N ASP A 165 30.48 42.48 -42.78
CA ASP A 165 31.19 43.45 -43.65
C ASP A 165 30.89 43.24 -45.15
N LYS A 166 30.54 42.00 -45.55
CA LYS A 166 30.20 41.64 -46.93
C LYS A 166 28.93 40.80 -47.01
N PRO A 167 27.77 41.38 -47.41
CA PRO A 167 26.57 40.60 -47.64
C PRO A 167 26.75 39.68 -48.87
N PRO A 168 26.05 38.54 -48.94
CA PRO A 168 26.08 37.68 -50.12
C PRO A 168 25.59 38.45 -51.36
N SER A 169 26.35 38.40 -52.45
CA SER A 169 25.94 38.97 -53.74
C SER A 169 24.81 38.14 -54.34
N LYS A 170 23.80 38.83 -54.92
CA LYS A 170 22.65 38.25 -55.62
C LYS A 170 23.03 37.18 -56.64
#